data_AF-A0A349LJS6-F1
#
_entry.id   AF-A0A349LJS6-F1
#
_cell.length_a   1.000
_cell.length_b   1.000
_cell.length_c   1.000
_cell.angle_alpha   90.00
_cell.angle_beta   90.00
_cell.angle_gamma   90.00
#
_symmetry.space_group_name_H-M   'P 1'
#
loop_
_entity.id
_entity.type
_entity.pdbx_description
1 polymer ?
#
loop_
_entity_poly.entity_id
_entity_poly.type
_entity_poly.pdbx_seq_one_letter_code
_entity_poly.pdbx_strand_id
1 'polypeptide(L)'
;MKSPEKVSWRDGYHNEVTCVRCLEVYDQGRLDRMLWCDPCRFRARERAAFYGWIGGLVFGIFCAGYVWIAIRPTDLIVGAWVATLVTAVWIGQKVAREFIYGVMRFKNSRAAEAVPPS
;
A
#
# COMPACT_ATOMS: atom_id res chain seq x y z
N MET A 1 -27.78 11.63 -27.84
CA MET A 1 -27.21 10.47 -28.57
C MET A 1 -26.17 9.84 -27.66
N LYS A 2 -26.50 8.73 -26.97
CA LYS A 2 -25.55 8.02 -26.10
C LYS A 2 -24.50 7.36 -27.00
N SER A 3 -23.22 7.58 -26.72
CA SER A 3 -22.11 6.90 -27.38
C SER A 3 -22.35 5.38 -27.32
N PRO A 4 -22.18 4.61 -28.41
CA PRO A 4 -22.28 3.16 -28.34
C PRO A 4 -21.24 2.67 -27.34
N GLU A 5 -21.72 2.03 -26.28
CA GLU A 5 -20.91 1.34 -25.30
C GLU A 5 -20.09 0.29 -26.06
N LYS A 6 -18.77 0.42 -26.03
CA LYS A 6 -17.87 -0.46 -26.78
C LYS A 6 -17.94 -1.83 -26.11
N VAL A 7 -18.78 -2.71 -26.65
CA VAL A 7 -18.85 -4.12 -26.26
C VAL A 7 -17.45 -4.71 -26.47
N SER A 8 -16.80 -5.01 -25.35
CA SER A 8 -15.47 -5.59 -25.33
C SER A 8 -15.64 -7.10 -25.48
N TRP A 9 -14.74 -7.78 -26.20
CA TRP A 9 -14.71 -9.25 -26.28
C TRP A 9 -14.64 -9.93 -24.89
N ARG A 10 -14.33 -9.15 -23.85
CA ARG A 10 -14.29 -9.53 -22.44
C ARG A 10 -15.68 -9.64 -21.77
N ASP A 11 -16.72 -9.05 -22.35
CA ASP A 11 -18.09 -9.05 -21.81
C ASP A 11 -18.80 -10.42 -21.96
N GLY A 12 -18.23 -11.34 -22.74
CA GLY A 12 -18.78 -12.68 -22.95
C GLY A 12 -18.41 -13.71 -21.87
N TYR A 13 -17.52 -13.38 -20.92
CA TYR A 13 -17.12 -14.26 -19.82
C TYR A 13 -17.85 -13.88 -18.53
N HIS A 14 -19.15 -14.17 -18.45
CA HIS A 14 -19.99 -14.03 -17.24
C HIS A 14 -19.64 -15.07 -16.15
N ASN A 15 -18.36 -15.33 -15.91
CA ASN A 15 -17.97 -16.11 -14.75
C ASN A 15 -18.01 -15.14 -13.55
N GLU A 16 -19.11 -15.21 -12.82
CA GLU A 16 -19.22 -14.61 -11.49
C GLU A 16 -18.17 -15.26 -10.58
N VAL A 17 -17.16 -14.48 -10.19
CA VAL A 17 -16.08 -14.95 -9.30
C VAL A 17 -16.08 -14.12 -8.03
N THR A 18 -15.90 -14.79 -6.90
CA THR A 18 -15.81 -14.13 -5.59
C THR A 18 -14.47 -13.43 -5.41
N CYS A 19 -14.50 -12.18 -4.96
CA CYS A 19 -13.29 -11.48 -4.53
C CYS A 19 -12.67 -12.20 -3.32
N VAL A 20 -11.37 -12.48 -3.36
CA VAL A 20 -10.68 -13.23 -2.31
C VAL A 20 -10.71 -12.51 -0.95
N ARG A 21 -10.75 -11.18 -0.93
CA ARG A 21 -10.68 -10.38 0.30
C ARG A 21 -12.03 -10.08 0.94
N CYS A 22 -13.02 -9.62 0.18
CA CYS A 22 -14.35 -9.27 0.70
C CYS A 22 -15.41 -10.37 0.53
N LEU A 23 -15.11 -11.43 -0.25
CA LEU A 23 -16.03 -12.54 -0.55
C LEU A 23 -17.31 -12.18 -1.33
N GLU A 24 -17.46 -10.92 -1.72
CA GLU A 24 -18.52 -10.50 -2.65
C GLU A 24 -18.27 -10.99 -4.07
N VAL A 25 -19.36 -11.23 -4.80
CA VAL A 25 -19.34 -11.70 -6.19
C VAL A 25 -19.15 -10.52 -7.13
N TYR A 26 -18.17 -10.64 -8.04
CA TYR A 26 -17.91 -9.67 -9.10
C TYR A 26 -17.75 -10.38 -10.43
N ASP A 27 -18.01 -9.64 -11.51
CA ASP A 27 -17.61 -10.08 -12.85
C ASP A 27 -16.08 -10.20 -12.94
N GLN A 28 -15.60 -11.26 -13.58
CA GLN A 28 -14.17 -11.56 -13.70
C GLN A 28 -13.40 -10.39 -14.36
N GLY A 29 -14.04 -9.63 -15.24
CA GLY A 29 -13.44 -8.45 -15.87
C GLY A 29 -13.06 -7.32 -14.90
N ARG A 30 -13.72 -7.27 -13.73
CA ARG A 30 -13.51 -6.25 -12.67
C ARG A 30 -12.50 -6.66 -11.61
N LEU A 31 -11.98 -7.88 -11.69
CA LEU A 31 -11.01 -8.43 -10.76
C LEU A 31 -9.59 -8.35 -11.33
N ASP A 32 -8.62 -7.92 -10.51
CA ASP A 32 -7.20 -7.99 -10.88
C ASP A 32 -6.71 -9.46 -10.90
N ARG A 33 -5.47 -9.72 -11.36
CA ARG A 33 -4.86 -11.06 -11.48
C ARG A 33 -4.88 -11.91 -10.19
N MET A 34 -5.04 -11.29 -9.01
CA MET A 34 -5.18 -12.01 -7.72
C MET A 34 -6.62 -12.10 -7.22
N LEU A 35 -7.60 -11.81 -8.07
CA LEU A 35 -9.02 -11.80 -7.71
C LEU A 35 -9.35 -10.78 -6.62
N TRP A 36 -8.75 -9.58 -6.73
CA TRP A 36 -9.05 -8.43 -5.87
C TRP A 36 -9.91 -7.43 -6.63
N CYS A 37 -11.03 -7.02 -6.04
CA CYS A 37 -11.84 -5.92 -6.55
C CYS A 37 -11.19 -4.55 -6.27
N ASP A 38 -11.56 -3.52 -7.03
CA ASP A 38 -11.00 -2.17 -6.87
C ASP A 38 -11.15 -1.57 -5.46
N PRO A 39 -12.29 -1.72 -4.76
CA PRO A 39 -12.42 -1.26 -3.37
C PRO A 39 -11.42 -1.92 -2.42
N CYS A 40 -11.17 -3.23 -2.58
CA CYS A 40 -10.19 -3.95 -1.76
C CYS A 40 -8.75 -3.50 -2.07
N ARG A 41 -8.46 -3.18 -3.33
CA ARG A 41 -7.16 -2.63 -3.74
C ARG A 41 -6.93 -1.25 -3.15
N PHE A 42 -7.94 -0.39 -3.14
CA PHE A 42 -7.85 0.94 -2.55
C PHE A 42 -7.58 0.87 -1.04
N ARG A 43 -8.36 0.07 -0.31
CA ARG A 43 -8.14 -0.18 1.14
C ARG A 43 -6.75 -0.75 1.43
N ALA A 44 -6.26 -1.67 0.59
CA ALA A 44 -4.91 -2.21 0.74
C ALA A 44 -3.83 -1.13 0.56
N ARG A 45 -4.00 -0.23 -0.41
CA ARG A 45 -3.06 0.88 -0.65
C ARG A 45 -3.08 1.91 0.47
N GLU A 46 -4.26 2.21 1.00
CA GLU A 46 -4.41 3.12 2.14
C GLU A 46 -3.70 2.57 3.38
N ARG A 47 -3.91 1.29 3.70
CA ARG A 47 -3.15 0.62 4.77
C ARG A 47 -1.65 0.64 4.51
N ALA A 48 -1.22 0.34 3.28
CA ALA A 48 0.20 0.42 2.92
C ALA A 48 0.75 1.83 3.12
N ALA A 49 -0.01 2.89 2.84
CA ALA A 49 0.40 4.26 3.05
C ALA A 49 0.55 4.59 4.54
N PHE A 50 -0.41 4.17 5.36
CA PHE A 50 -0.34 4.33 6.82
C PHE A 50 0.88 3.61 7.42
N TYR A 51 1.06 2.33 7.08
CA TYR A 51 2.23 1.59 7.56
C TYR A 51 3.54 2.09 6.94
N GLY A 52 3.50 2.64 5.73
CA GLY A 52 4.63 3.32 5.10
C GLY A 52 5.12 4.47 5.97
N TRP A 53 4.22 5.33 6.45
CA TRP A 53 4.56 6.40 7.38
C TRP A 53 5.18 5.89 8.68
N ILE A 54 4.60 4.85 9.29
CA ILE A 54 5.17 4.23 10.49
C ILE A 54 6.59 3.72 10.22
N GLY A 55 6.80 2.99 9.12
CA GLY A 55 8.11 2.48 8.74
C GLY A 55 9.13 3.59 8.50
N GLY A 56 8.74 4.68 7.83
CA GLY A 56 9.58 5.85 7.62
C GLY A 56 9.97 6.55 8.92
N LEU A 57 9.04 6.73 9.85
CA LEU A 57 9.32 7.33 11.16
C LEU A 57 10.26 6.47 12.00
N VAL A 58 10.02 5.16 12.06
CA VAL A 58 10.89 4.21 12.78
C VAL A 58 12.31 4.28 12.20
N PHE A 59 12.46 4.25 10.87
CA PHE A 59 13.75 4.38 10.21
C PHE A 59 14.43 5.71 10.54
N GLY A 60 13.70 6.83 10.47
CA GLY A 60 14.23 8.14 10.84
C GLY A 60 14.71 8.23 12.29
N ILE A 61 13.97 7.63 13.24
CA ILE A 61 14.37 7.56 14.65
C ILE A 61 15.68 6.77 14.80
N PHE A 62 15.82 5.63 14.10
CA PHE A 62 17.06 4.87 14.11
C PHE A 62 18.23 5.68 13.52
N CYS A 63 18.03 6.39 12.41
CA CYS A 63 19.04 7.27 11.85
C CYS A 63 19.42 8.40 12.81
N ALA A 64 18.44 9.05 13.46
CA ALA A 64 18.69 10.10 14.43
C ALA A 64 19.48 9.59 15.63
N GLY A 65 19.09 8.44 16.18
CA GLY A 65 19.82 7.78 17.28
C GLY A 65 21.25 7.43 16.89
N TYR A 66 21.44 6.90 15.67
CA TYR A 66 22.78 6.59 15.15
C TYR A 66 23.65 7.84 15.01
N VAL A 67 23.13 8.91 14.41
CA VAL A 67 23.84 10.19 14.28
C VAL A 67 24.25 10.72 15.65
N TRP A 68 23.35 10.67 16.63
CA TRP A 68 23.62 11.20 17.96
C TRP A 68 24.67 10.40 18.74
N ILE A 69 24.63 9.07 18.67
CA ILE A 69 25.52 8.19 19.44
C ILE A 69 26.88 8.04 18.76
N ALA A 70 26.90 7.77 17.45
CA ALA A 70 28.10 7.41 16.71
C ALA A 70 28.80 8.62 16.08
N ILE A 71 28.04 9.53 15.46
CA ILE A 71 28.62 10.66 14.71
C ILE A 71 28.86 11.87 15.60
N ARG A 72 28.03 12.08 16.64
CA ARG A 72 28.03 13.24 17.55
C ARG A 72 27.98 14.56 16.76
N PRO A 73 26.78 15.04 16.39
CA PRO A 73 26.64 16.17 15.48
C PRO A 73 27.37 17.40 16.04
N THR A 74 28.15 18.07 15.20
CA THR A 74 28.71 19.38 15.51
C THR A 74 27.63 20.45 15.33
N ASP A 75 27.63 21.47 16.19
CA ASP A 75 26.63 22.56 16.17
C ASP A 75 26.73 23.48 14.94
N LEU A 76 27.72 23.24 14.08
CA LEU A 76 28.07 24.13 12.97
C LEU A 76 26.99 24.17 11.87
N ILE A 77 26.20 23.09 11.68
CA ILE A 77 25.19 23.01 10.60
C ILE A 77 23.94 22.22 11.03
N VAL A 78 23.21 22.73 12.04
CA VAL A 78 21.96 22.11 12.52
C VAL A 78 20.94 21.88 11.40
N GLY A 79 20.83 22.82 10.45
CA GLY A 79 19.89 22.69 9.33
C GLY A 79 20.17 21.50 8.41
N ALA A 80 21.43 21.13 8.18
CA ALA A 80 21.80 19.98 7.36
C ALA A 80 21.44 18.66 8.03
N TRP A 81 21.59 18.58 9.36
CA TRP A 81 21.17 17.41 10.13
C TRP A 81 19.66 17.19 10.06
N VAL A 82 18.88 18.26 10.27
CA VAL A 82 17.42 18.20 10.15
C VAL A 82 17.00 17.77 8.75
N ALA A 83 17.59 18.38 7.71
CA ALA A 83 17.29 18.01 6.32
C ALA A 83 17.58 16.53 6.05
N THR A 84 18.71 16.01 6.53
CA THR A 84 19.09 14.60 6.36
C THR A 84 18.09 13.65 7.00
N LEU A 85 17.64 13.95 8.22
CA LEU A 85 16.65 13.11 8.91
C LEU A 85 15.28 13.15 8.22
N VAL A 86 14.85 14.33 7.77
CA VAL A 86 13.60 14.47 7.01
C VAL A 86 13.68 13.67 5.70
N THR A 87 14.79 13.75 4.98
CA THR A 87 15.02 12.96 3.76
C THR A 87 15.01 11.46 4.07
N ALA A 88 15.64 11.02 5.16
CA ALA A 88 15.64 9.62 5.57
C ALA A 88 14.22 9.10 5.83
N VAL A 89 13.39 9.85 6.57
CA VAL A 89 11.97 9.52 6.79
C VAL A 89 11.21 9.47 5.47
N TRP A 90 11.45 10.44 4.58
CA TRP A 90 10.76 10.53 3.28
C TRP A 90 11.09 9.37 2.32
N ILE A 91 12.35 8.95 2.26
CA ILE A 91 12.74 7.77 1.48
C ILE A 91 12.20 6.51 2.16
N GLY A 92 12.38 6.40 3.48
CA GLY A 92 11.93 5.26 4.27
C GLY A 92 10.43 4.99 4.11
N GLN A 93 9.59 6.04 4.14
CA GLN A 93 8.14 5.86 3.97
C GLN A 93 7.77 5.29 2.60
N LYS A 94 8.45 5.71 1.53
CA LYS A 94 8.16 5.25 0.17
C LYS A 94 8.54 3.79 0.02
N VAL A 95 9.73 3.42 0.49
CA VAL A 95 10.22 2.04 0.44
C VAL A 95 9.33 1.12 1.29
N ALA A 96 9.01 1.53 2.51
CA ALA A 96 8.15 0.76 3.41
C ALA A 96 6.75 0.54 2.81
N ARG A 97 6.15 1.57 2.20
CA ARG A 97 4.85 1.47 1.53
C ARG A 97 4.85 0.41 0.43
N GLU A 98 5.84 0.45 -0.46
CA GLU A 98 5.93 -0.51 -1.57
C GLU A 98 6.20 -1.93 -1.07
N PHE A 99 7.06 -2.08 -0.06
CA PHE A 99 7.35 -3.37 0.55
C PHE A 99 6.09 -3.99 1.19
N ILE A 100 5.36 -3.21 1.99
CA ILE A 100 4.16 -3.68 2.69
C ILE A 100 3.04 -4.01 1.71
N TYR A 101 2.85 -3.19 0.68
CA TYR A 101 1.92 -3.51 -0.40
C TYR A 101 2.31 -4.80 -1.13
N GLY A 102 3.61 -5.00 -1.39
CA GLY A 102 4.15 -6.24 -1.93
C GLY A 102 3.86 -7.45 -1.05
N VAL A 103 4.13 -7.35 0.26
CA VAL A 103 3.84 -8.43 1.24
C VAL A 103 2.34 -8.76 1.27
N MET A 104 1.46 -7.76 1.26
CA MET A 104 0.02 -8.00 1.18
C MET A 104 -0.38 -8.73 -0.10
N ARG A 105 0.28 -8.39 -1.22
CA ARG A 105 0.10 -9.04 -2.52
C ARG A 105 0.54 -10.51 -2.49
N PHE A 106 1.66 -10.82 -1.85
CA PHE A 106 2.17 -12.18 -1.71
C PHE A 106 1.33 -13.05 -0.77
N LYS A 107 0.92 -12.51 0.39
CA LYS A 107 0.11 -13.27 1.36
C LYS A 107 -1.29 -13.59 0.82
N ASN A 108 -1.85 -12.70 0.00
CA ASN A 108 -3.18 -12.83 -0.58
C ASN A 108 -4.24 -13.37 0.40
N SER A 109 -4.27 -12.79 1.61
CA SER A 109 -5.12 -13.29 2.70
C SER A 109 -6.59 -13.30 2.31
N ARG A 110 -7.22 -14.47 2.44
CA ARG A 110 -8.65 -14.64 2.19
C ARG A 110 -9.49 -13.97 3.28
N ALA A 111 -10.66 -13.46 2.92
CA ALA A 111 -11.66 -12.90 3.84
C ALA A 111 -11.15 -11.75 4.74
N ALA A 112 -10.02 -11.12 4.41
CA ALA A 112 -9.43 -10.05 5.23
C ALA A 112 -10.31 -8.80 5.35
N GLU A 113 -11.30 -8.66 4.46
CA GLU A 113 -12.27 -7.56 4.43
C GLU A 113 -13.72 -8.06 4.57
N ALA A 114 -13.93 -9.35 4.87
CA ALA A 114 -15.27 -9.90 4.97
C ALA A 114 -15.93 -9.43 6.28
N VAL A 115 -17.17 -8.98 6.20
CA VAL A 115 -18.00 -8.65 7.37
C VAL A 115 -18.82 -9.91 7.71
N PRO A 116 -18.72 -10.46 8.93
CA PRO A 116 -19.52 -11.63 9.30
C PRO A 116 -21.01 -11.25 9.36
N PRO A 117 -21.93 -12.15 8.95
CA PRO A 117 -23.35 -11.95 9.18
C PRO A 117 -23.62 -11.92 10.69
N SER A 118 -24.41 -10.94 11.13
CA SER A 118 -24.89 -10.76 12.51
C SER A 118 -25.92 -11.79 12.91
#